data_AF-A0A7C1ML78-F1
#
_entry.id   AF-A0A7C1ML78-F1
#
_cell.length_a   1.000
_cell.length_b   1.000
_cell.length_c   1.000
_cell.angle_alpha   90.00
_cell.angle_beta   90.00
_cell.angle_gamma   90.00
#
_symmetry.space_group_name_H-M   'P 1'
#
loop_
_entity.id
_entity.type
_entity.pdbx_description
1 polymer ?
#
loop_
_entity_poly.entity_id
_entity_poly.type
_entity_poly.pdbx_seq_one_letter_code
_entity_poly.pdbx_strand_id
1 'polypeptide(L)' 'MYEYQKNNRYFAQIADGIKELGVQELSELGADNVSSVYRGIYFDADKETLYR' A
#
# COMPACT_ATOMS: atom_id res chain seq x y z
N MET A 1 -12.73 16.98 -5.31
CA MET A 1 -11.39 16.39 -5.06
C MET A 1 -11.63 15.05 -4.38
N TYR A 2 -11.16 13.94 -4.95
CA TYR A 2 -11.46 12.58 -4.44
C TYR A 2 -10.67 12.27 -3.17
N GLU A 3 -11.23 11.48 -2.24
CA GLU A 3 -10.67 11.24 -0.90
C GLU A 3 -9.27 10.59 -0.89
N TYR A 4 -8.94 9.78 -1.90
CA TYR A 4 -7.60 9.22 -2.06
C TYR A 4 -6.53 10.31 -2.30
N GLN A 5 -6.90 11.46 -2.86
CA GLN A 5 -6.00 12.61 -3.03
C GLN A 5 -5.82 13.43 -1.74
N LYS A 6 -6.68 13.21 -0.73
CA LYS A 6 -6.60 13.91 0.56
C LYS A 6 -5.82 13.12 1.60
N ASN A 7 -5.96 11.79 1.60
CA ASN A 7 -5.41 10.94 2.64
C ASN A 7 -4.24 10.07 2.17
N ASN A 8 -3.87 10.10 0.89
CA ASN A 8 -2.73 9.34 0.35
C ASN A 8 -2.82 7.82 0.64
N ARG A 9 -4.03 7.30 0.79
CA ARG A 9 -4.28 5.90 1.18
C ARG A 9 -4.72 5.05 -0.02
N TYR A 10 -4.06 3.92 -0.19
CA TYR A 10 -4.23 3.02 -1.34
C TYR A 10 -4.50 1.59 -0.89
N PHE A 11 -5.03 0.80 -1.84
CA PHE A 11 -5.28 -0.63 -1.66
C PHE A 11 -4.63 -1.41 -2.80
N ALA A 12 -3.68 -2.28 -2.45
CA ALA A 12 -3.07 -3.22 -3.39
C ALA A 12 -3.74 -4.59 -3.24
N GLN A 13 -4.26 -5.12 -4.35
CA GLN A 13 -4.74 -6.50 -4.39
C GLN A 13 -3.55 -7.44 -4.58
N ILE A 14 -3.44 -8.45 -3.70
CA ILE A 14 -2.33 -9.39 -3.70
C ILE A 14 -2.82 -10.76 -3.23
N ALA A 15 -2.23 -11.83 -3.78
CA ALA A 15 -2.53 -13.19 -3.37
C ALA A 15 -2.07 -13.46 -1.93
N ASP A 16 -2.84 -14.25 -1.19
CA ASP A 16 -2.64 -14.46 0.25
C ASP A 16 -1.24 -14.99 0.59
N GLY A 17 -0.75 -15.95 -0.20
CA GLY A 17 0.55 -16.59 0.02
C GLY A 17 1.79 -15.73 -0.23
N ILE A 18 1.62 -14.48 -0.72
CA ILE A 18 2.73 -13.53 -0.93
C ILE A 18 2.49 -12.19 -0.23
N LYS A 19 1.49 -12.09 0.65
CA LYS A 19 1.17 -10.83 1.36
C LYS A 19 2.31 -10.31 2.21
N GLU A 20 3.00 -11.20 2.93
CA GLU A 20 4.11 -10.79 3.79
C GLU A 20 5.24 -10.15 2.97
N LEU A 21 5.54 -10.72 1.80
CA LEU A 21 6.49 -10.16 0.84
C LEU A 21 6.01 -8.81 0.31
N GLY A 22 4.73 -8.68 -0.04
CA GLY A 22 4.17 -7.41 -0.51
C GLY A 22 4.16 -6.31 0.56
N VAL A 23 3.95 -6.66 1.83
CA VAL A 23 4.06 -5.69 2.94
C VAL A 23 5.50 -5.20 3.06
N GLN A 24 6.46 -6.12 3.03
CA GLN A 24 7.88 -5.78 3.12
C GLN A 24 8.31 -4.86 1.96
N GLU A 25 7.97 -5.23 0.72
CA GLU A 25 8.31 -4.45 -0.47
C GLU A 25 7.70 -3.03 -0.41
N LEU A 26 6.42 -2.91 -0.03
CA LEU A 26 5.78 -1.60 0.11
C LEU A 26 6.47 -0.74 1.17
N SER A 27 6.84 -1.32 2.32
CA SER A 27 7.61 -0.60 3.34
C SER A 27 9.01 -0.20 2.86
N GLU A 28 9.70 -1.04 2.09
CA GLU A 28 11.01 -0.73 1.50
C GLU A 28 10.94 0.38 0.44
N LEU A 29 9.83 0.49 -0.29
CA LEU A 29 9.59 1.53 -1.27
C LEU A 29 9.25 2.89 -0.65
N GLY A 30 8.93 2.93 0.65
CA GLY A 30 8.61 4.14 1.40
C GLY A 30 7.13 4.28 1.78
N ALA A 31 6.34 3.22 1.65
CA ALA A 31 4.95 3.25 2.08
C ALA A 31 4.84 3.19 3.61
N ASP A 32 3.93 4.00 4.14
CA ASP A 32 3.59 4.09 5.56
C ASP A 32 2.29 3.33 5.86
N ASN A 33 2.03 3.07 7.15
CA ASN A 33 0.78 2.50 7.64
C ASN A 33 0.33 1.21 6.90
N VAL A 34 1.32 0.38 6.54
CA VAL A 34 1.11 -0.82 5.73
C VAL A 34 0.43 -1.91 6.56
N SER A 35 -0.74 -2.36 6.12
CA SER A 35 -1.57 -3.34 6.83
C SER A 35 -2.14 -4.37 5.87
N SER A 36 -1.81 -5.65 6.11
CA SER A 36 -2.37 -6.77 5.36
C SER A 36 -3.81 -7.03 5.80
N VAL A 37 -4.70 -7.19 4.82
CA VAL A 37 -6.13 -7.47 5.04
C VAL A 37 -6.57 -8.64 4.16
N TYR A 38 -7.84 -9.03 4.27
CA TYR A 38 -8.38 -10.05 3.37
C TYR A 38 -8.24 -9.61 1.90
N ARG A 39 -7.61 -10.47 1.09
CA ARG A 39 -7.31 -10.27 -0.35
C ARG A 39 -6.47 -9.03 -0.73
N GLY A 40 -5.76 -8.40 0.20
CA GLY A 40 -4.93 -7.25 -0.17
C GLY A 40 -4.14 -6.63 0.96
N ILE A 41 -3.60 -5.45 0.68
CA ILE A 41 -2.83 -4.61 1.60
C ILE A 41 -3.32 -3.18 1.48
N TYR A 42 -3.61 -2.54 2.62
CA TYR A 42 -3.77 -1.09 2.69
C TYR A 42 -2.44 -0.45 3.05
N PHE A 43 -2.13 0.68 2.43
CA PHE A 43 -0.93 1.46 2.73
C PHE A 43 -1.15 2.94 2.42
N ASP A 44 -0.38 3.80 3.07
CA ASP A 44 -0.33 5.22 2.81
C ASP A 44 0.97 5.53 2.04
N ALA A 45 0.91 6.35 0.98
CA ALA A 45 2.07 6.70 0.16
C ALA A 45 1.88 8.10 -0.45
N ASP A 46 2.94 8.90 -0.52
CA ASP A 46 2.89 10.11 -1.33
C ASP A 46 2.96 9.76 -2.84
N LYS A 47 2.77 10.77 -3.70
CA LYS A 47 2.76 10.53 -5.15
C LYS A 47 4.07 9.98 -5.70
N GLU A 48 5.21 10.43 -5.18
CA GLU A 48 6.52 9.93 -5.61
C GLU A 48 6.65 8.45 -5.26
N THR A 49 6.35 8.09 -4.00
CA THR A 49 6.36 6.70 -3.53
C THR A 49 5.39 5.81 -4.31
N LEU A 50 4.20 6.30 -4.69
CA LEU A 50 3.21 5.53 -5.45
C LEU A 50 3.67 5.18 -6.88
N TYR A 51 4.45 6.04 -7.54
CA TYR A 51 4.87 5.88 -8.93
C TYR A 51 6.31 5.38 -9.09
N ARG A 52 6.97 5.00 -7.99
CA ARG A 52 8.35 4.51 -7.98
C ARG A 52 8.51 3.12 -8.59
#